data_AF-A0A1R4HEF6-F1
#
_entry.id   AF-A0A1R4HEF6-F1
#
_cell.length_a   1.000
_cell.length_b   1.000
_cell.length_c   1.000
_cell.angle_alpha   90.00
_cell.angle_beta   90.00
_cell.angle_gamma   90.00
#
_symmetry.space_group_name_H-M   'P 1'
#
loop_
_entity.id
_entity.type
_entity.pdbx_description
1 polymer ?
#
loop_
_entity_poly.entity_id
_entity_poly.type
_entity_poly.pdbx_seq_one_letter_code
_entity_poly.pdbx_strand_id
1 'polypeptide(L)'
;MKSVFIGHFRPTQDEFTQLWDESIFAIDANVLLNLYRYSSDTREELEKALNEIKDKVFITHQAAKEFLKNRLNVTAGQADEYKKTISSINNVLATLSSSDRHPFLPDSELPKLKEYAGNLIFILEKQQKLLLAKLTDDEILDFVEKLFDGKTGRPFSNEKLIEIAKEGEERYQRETPPGYKDNKKDSLNDPYRKYGDLIVWHQILEHAATHAKSVIFITDDKKDDWWLEQSGKTIAPRPELIEEFHEKTKQKFWMYTVDRFIQESAKISKSTVSSEVIEEIIKVSMDINESNLRELPSIEVYQDPFDSPVDEWQGGFLIVHLNRPMRYATGTGKFHPKFSTIPEFNVKLVDSPYEDKNMVTLSFGCGTTRDFNVHLRARDTFLEAGNYIFEYTASESIEVEEK
;
A
#
# COMPACT_ATOMS: atom_id res chain seq x y z
N MET A 1 -20.42 8.96 -28.29
CA MET A 1 -19.85 8.02 -27.30
C MET A 1 -18.80 8.70 -26.43
N LYS A 2 -17.75 9.31 -27.00
CA LYS A 2 -16.69 10.01 -26.24
C LYS A 2 -17.20 11.06 -25.23
N SER A 3 -18.22 11.84 -25.59
CA SER A 3 -18.81 12.87 -24.73
C SER A 3 -19.66 12.35 -23.57
N VAL A 4 -20.05 11.07 -23.60
CA VAL A 4 -20.91 10.45 -22.56
C VAL A 4 -20.08 9.56 -21.64
N PHE A 5 -19.10 8.83 -22.19
CA PHE A 5 -18.25 7.89 -21.46
C PHE A 5 -16.82 8.41 -21.36
N ILE A 6 -16.66 9.65 -20.90
CA ILE A 6 -15.37 10.37 -20.93
C ILE A 6 -14.25 9.62 -20.22
N GLY A 7 -14.56 8.84 -19.18
CA GLY A 7 -13.57 8.06 -18.41
C GLY A 7 -12.96 6.90 -19.20
N HIS A 8 -13.60 6.48 -20.29
CA HIS A 8 -13.13 5.35 -21.11
C HIS A 8 -12.27 5.76 -22.30
N PHE A 9 -12.13 7.06 -22.59
CA PHE A 9 -11.36 7.55 -23.73
C PHE A 9 -10.13 8.31 -23.28
N ARG A 10 -8.96 7.74 -23.57
CA ARG A 10 -7.68 8.39 -23.32
C ARG A 10 -7.57 9.70 -24.13
N PRO A 11 -7.04 10.79 -23.53
CA PRO A 11 -6.72 12.00 -24.26
C PRO A 11 -5.74 11.74 -25.41
N THR A 12 -5.91 12.49 -26.50
CA THR A 12 -4.92 12.60 -27.59
C THR A 12 -3.70 13.40 -27.12
N GLN A 13 -2.61 13.39 -27.90
CA GLN A 13 -1.40 14.16 -27.55
C GLN A 13 -1.66 15.67 -27.42
N ASP A 14 -2.50 16.22 -28.30
CA ASP A 14 -2.88 17.62 -28.25
C ASP A 14 -3.75 17.91 -27.02
N GLU A 15 -4.70 17.02 -26.70
CA GLU A 15 -5.51 17.13 -25.48
C GLU A 15 -4.67 17.01 -24.21
N PHE A 16 -3.61 16.19 -24.21
CA PHE A 16 -2.65 16.10 -23.10
C PHE A 16 -1.83 17.38 -22.93
N THR A 17 -1.36 17.96 -24.03
CA THR A 17 -0.61 19.23 -24.00
C THR A 17 -1.49 20.34 -23.43
N GLN A 18 -2.74 20.45 -23.90
CA GLN A 18 -3.71 21.38 -23.35
C GLN A 18 -3.96 21.11 -21.85
N LEU A 19 -4.13 19.85 -21.47
CA LEU A 19 -4.36 19.48 -20.07
C LEU A 19 -3.17 19.91 -19.20
N TRP A 20 -1.93 19.66 -19.63
CA TRP A 20 -0.73 20.07 -18.91
C TRP A 20 -0.65 21.59 -18.72
N ASP A 21 -1.01 22.35 -19.76
CA ASP A 21 -0.96 23.81 -19.71
C ASP A 21 -2.06 24.42 -18.83
N GLU A 22 -3.25 23.83 -18.81
CA GLU A 22 -4.40 24.39 -18.11
C GLU A 22 -4.58 23.87 -16.67
N SER A 23 -3.92 22.76 -16.31
CA SER A 23 -4.17 22.07 -15.05
C SER A 23 -3.37 22.62 -13.86
N ILE A 24 -3.98 22.45 -12.69
CA ILE A 24 -3.29 22.46 -11.40
C ILE A 24 -2.70 21.06 -11.18
N PHE A 25 -1.50 21.00 -10.61
CA PHE A 25 -0.81 19.75 -10.29
C PHE A 25 -0.97 19.45 -8.80
N ALA A 26 -1.90 18.55 -8.48
CA ALA A 26 -2.07 18.06 -7.12
C ALA A 26 -0.99 17.02 -6.82
N ILE A 27 -0.19 17.22 -5.76
CA ILE A 27 0.92 16.33 -5.41
C ILE A 27 0.57 15.51 -4.18
N ASP A 28 0.71 14.19 -4.28
CA ASP A 28 0.49 13.27 -3.18
C ASP A 28 1.66 13.27 -2.16
N ALA A 29 1.38 12.83 -0.94
CA ALA A 29 2.37 12.70 0.12
C ALA A 29 3.49 11.72 -0.25
N ASN A 30 3.14 10.60 -0.92
CA ASN A 30 4.11 9.56 -1.26
C ASN A 30 5.19 10.05 -2.24
N VAL A 31 4.84 10.96 -3.16
CA VAL A 31 5.78 11.59 -4.10
C VAL A 31 6.82 12.39 -3.35
N LEU A 32 6.38 13.19 -2.38
CA LEU A 32 7.27 14.02 -1.56
C LEU A 32 8.12 13.17 -0.61
N LEU A 33 7.56 12.08 -0.06
CA LEU A 33 8.31 11.15 0.78
C LEU A 33 9.40 10.41 -0.01
N ASN A 34 9.21 10.21 -1.32
CA ASN A 34 10.22 9.57 -2.17
C ASN A 34 11.48 10.43 -2.35
N LEU A 35 11.42 11.75 -2.15
CA LEU A 35 12.62 12.62 -2.14
C LEU A 35 13.66 12.18 -1.09
N TYR A 36 13.23 11.50 -0.02
CA TYR A 36 14.12 10.94 1.01
C TYR A 36 14.68 9.55 0.67
N ARG A 37 14.13 8.91 -0.38
CA ARG A 37 14.47 7.53 -0.78
C ARG A 37 15.35 7.49 -2.03
N TYR A 38 15.29 8.53 -2.85
CA TYR A 38 16.09 8.63 -4.06
C TYR A 38 17.53 9.00 -3.77
N SER A 39 18.41 8.58 -4.68
CA SER A 39 19.75 9.12 -4.86
C SER A 39 19.70 10.63 -5.09
N SER A 40 20.82 11.31 -4.89
CA SER A 40 20.91 12.76 -5.09
C SER A 40 20.52 13.16 -6.51
N ASP A 41 20.99 12.44 -7.53
CA ASP A 41 20.72 12.73 -8.93
C ASP A 41 19.22 12.56 -9.27
N THR A 42 18.61 11.46 -8.81
CA THR A 42 17.17 11.20 -9.04
C THR A 42 16.28 12.18 -8.29
N ARG A 43 16.67 12.57 -7.07
CA ARG A 43 15.99 13.61 -6.30
C ARG A 43 16.03 14.95 -7.04
N GLU A 44 17.20 15.35 -7.53
CA GLU A 44 17.37 16.62 -8.25
C GLU A 44 16.51 16.69 -9.53
N GLU A 45 16.36 15.58 -10.26
CA GLU A 45 15.46 15.54 -11.43
C GLU A 45 13.98 15.68 -11.02
N LEU A 46 13.54 15.08 -9.91
CA LEU A 46 12.17 15.30 -9.41
C LEU A 46 11.96 16.73 -8.92
N GLU A 47 12.91 17.29 -8.16
CA GLU A 47 12.85 18.69 -7.70
C GLU A 47 12.80 19.67 -8.87
N LYS A 48 13.58 19.41 -9.93
CA LYS A 48 13.55 20.18 -11.17
C LYS A 48 12.19 20.10 -11.86
N ALA A 49 11.64 18.90 -12.04
CA ALA A 49 10.32 18.71 -12.65
C ALA A 49 9.22 19.43 -11.86
N LEU A 50 9.24 19.33 -10.52
CA LEU A 50 8.31 20.06 -9.65
C LEU A 50 8.49 21.58 -9.73
N ASN A 51 9.73 22.06 -9.85
CA ASN A 51 10.03 23.48 -10.03
C ASN A 51 9.53 24.04 -11.37
N GLU A 52 9.53 23.25 -12.44
CA GLU A 52 9.00 23.65 -13.76
C GLU A 52 7.50 23.97 -13.69
N ILE A 53 6.76 23.29 -12.80
CA ILE A 53 5.31 23.48 -12.61
C ILE A 53 4.96 24.29 -11.34
N LYS A 54 5.94 24.90 -10.66
CA LYS A 54 5.78 25.51 -9.33
C LYS A 54 4.64 26.52 -9.20
N ASP A 55 4.24 27.20 -10.28
CA ASP A 55 3.15 28.19 -10.24
C ASP A 55 1.75 27.54 -10.31
N LYS A 56 1.70 26.24 -10.61
CA LYS A 56 0.47 25.45 -10.76
C LYS A 56 0.38 24.30 -9.75
N VAL A 57 1.34 24.15 -8.84
CA VAL A 57 1.30 23.07 -7.82
C VAL A 57 0.25 23.34 -6.76
N PHE A 58 -0.31 22.27 -6.23
CA PHE A 58 -1.24 22.26 -5.11
C PHE A 58 -0.96 21.02 -4.25
N ILE A 59 -1.04 21.15 -2.94
CA ILE A 59 -1.04 20.01 -2.02
C ILE A 59 -2.28 20.07 -1.15
N THR A 60 -2.97 18.94 -1.03
CA THR A 60 -4.13 18.84 -0.14
C THR A 60 -3.66 18.93 1.32
N HIS A 61 -4.52 19.41 2.22
CA HIS A 61 -4.17 19.42 3.64
C HIS A 61 -3.86 18.00 4.15
N GLN A 62 -4.62 17.00 3.69
CA GLN A 62 -4.40 15.61 4.09
C GLN A 62 -3.05 15.08 3.61
N ALA A 63 -2.67 15.31 2.35
CA ALA A 63 -1.36 14.89 1.83
C ALA A 63 -0.21 15.62 2.55
N ALA A 64 -0.35 16.93 2.82
CA ALA A 64 0.63 17.69 3.58
C ALA A 64 0.79 17.14 5.01
N LYS A 65 -0.33 16.84 5.70
CA LYS A 65 -0.33 16.23 7.03
C LYS A 65 0.37 14.87 7.03
N GLU A 66 0.12 14.04 6.03
CA GLU A 66 0.74 12.72 5.90
C GLU A 66 2.24 12.80 5.62
N PHE A 67 2.66 13.68 4.72
CA PHE A 67 4.07 13.97 4.46
C PHE A 67 4.79 14.38 5.76
N LEU A 68 4.26 15.39 6.46
CA LEU A 68 4.84 15.89 7.70
C LEU A 68 4.90 14.81 8.78
N LYS A 69 3.85 14.00 8.92
CA LYS A 69 3.80 12.91 9.90
C LYS A 69 4.83 11.81 9.62
N ASN A 70 5.07 11.50 8.34
CA ASN A 70 5.83 10.31 7.95
C ASN A 70 7.30 10.58 7.58
N ARG A 71 7.70 11.82 7.24
CA ARG A 71 9.05 12.13 6.74
C ARG A 71 10.19 11.66 7.66
N LEU A 72 10.03 11.80 8.98
CA LEU A 72 11.05 11.38 9.95
C LEU A 72 11.16 9.86 10.00
N ASN A 73 10.04 9.15 9.91
CA ASN A 73 10.02 7.69 9.88
C ASN A 73 10.63 7.15 8.59
N VAL A 74 10.34 7.78 7.44
CA VAL A 74 10.97 7.42 6.16
C VAL A 74 12.47 7.64 6.23
N THR A 75 12.92 8.80 6.73
CA THR A 75 14.34 9.11 6.92
C THR A 75 15.04 8.07 7.82
N ALA A 76 14.46 7.76 8.98
CA ALA A 76 15.01 6.77 9.90
C ALA A 76 15.02 5.36 9.28
N GLY A 77 13.95 4.96 8.59
CA GLY A 77 13.85 3.68 7.90
C GLY A 77 14.91 3.53 6.81
N GLN A 78 15.12 4.57 5.99
CA GLN A 78 16.18 4.59 4.99
C GLN A 78 17.57 4.47 5.65
N ALA A 79 17.81 5.15 6.79
CA ALA A 79 19.07 5.04 7.52
C ALA A 79 19.29 3.64 8.12
N ASP A 80 18.22 2.95 8.51
CA ASP A 80 18.26 1.58 8.99
C ASP A 80 18.60 0.57 7.88
N GLU A 81 18.20 0.81 6.63
CA GLU A 81 18.61 -0.05 5.50
C GLU A 81 20.13 -0.02 5.27
N TYR A 82 20.78 1.13 5.44
CA TYR A 82 22.25 1.21 5.46
C TYR A 82 22.85 0.37 6.59
N LYS A 83 22.28 0.48 7.80
CA LYS A 83 22.73 -0.30 8.97
C LYS A 83 22.63 -1.81 8.73
N LYS A 84 21.50 -2.26 8.17
CA LYS A 84 21.27 -3.66 7.80
C LYS A 84 22.29 -4.13 6.76
N THR A 85 22.53 -3.32 5.73
CA THR A 85 23.51 -3.62 4.68
C THR A 85 24.93 -3.75 5.23
N ILE A 86 25.36 -2.80 6.06
CA ILE A 86 26.66 -2.84 6.75
C ILE A 86 26.77 -4.11 7.63
N SER A 87 25.71 -4.46 8.34
CA SER A 87 25.67 -5.67 9.18
C SER A 87 25.79 -6.94 8.33
N SER A 88 25.12 -7.00 7.19
CA SER A 88 25.22 -8.11 6.23
C SER A 88 26.63 -8.27 5.66
N ILE A 89 27.29 -7.18 5.27
CA ILE A 89 28.69 -7.21 4.80
C ILE A 89 29.59 -7.78 5.89
N ASN A 90 29.46 -7.29 7.12
CA ASN A 90 30.24 -7.77 8.26
C ASN A 90 30.01 -9.26 8.56
N ASN A 91 28.76 -9.73 8.47
CA ASN A 91 28.43 -11.14 8.65
C ASN A 91 29.07 -12.05 7.60
N VAL A 92 29.10 -11.61 6.33
CA VAL A 92 29.80 -12.32 5.24
C VAL A 92 31.29 -12.39 5.54
N LEU A 93 31.93 -11.27 5.91
CA LEU A 93 33.34 -11.23 6.27
C LEU A 93 33.69 -12.14 7.46
N ALA A 94 32.83 -12.16 8.49
CA ALA A 94 33.01 -13.01 9.67
C ALA A 94 32.90 -14.49 9.30
N THR A 95 31.92 -14.86 8.48
CA THR A 95 31.74 -16.24 7.99
C THR A 95 32.97 -16.71 7.22
N LEU A 96 33.46 -15.89 6.29
CA LEU A 96 34.65 -16.19 5.48
C LEU A 96 35.95 -16.22 6.30
N SER A 97 36.02 -15.50 7.41
CA SER A 97 37.19 -15.47 8.30
C SER A 97 37.23 -16.63 9.30
N SER A 98 36.16 -17.42 9.43
CA SER A 98 36.16 -18.60 10.29
C SER A 98 36.97 -19.72 9.61
N SER A 99 38.12 -20.04 10.20
CA SER A 99 39.18 -20.94 9.68
C SER A 99 38.73 -22.35 9.31
N ASP A 100 37.53 -22.75 9.71
CA ASP A 100 37.08 -24.14 9.67
C ASP A 100 36.20 -24.47 8.45
N ARG A 101 35.91 -23.51 7.56
CA ARG A 101 34.82 -23.69 6.57
C ARG A 101 35.19 -23.61 5.08
N HIS A 102 36.35 -23.07 4.70
CA HIS A 102 36.61 -22.73 3.29
C HIS A 102 38.02 -23.12 2.81
N PRO A 103 38.34 -24.43 2.72
CA PRO A 103 39.67 -24.93 2.34
C PRO A 103 40.12 -24.60 0.90
N PHE A 104 39.25 -24.01 0.08
CA PHE A 104 39.55 -23.65 -1.32
C PHE A 104 39.62 -22.14 -1.56
N LEU A 105 39.43 -21.30 -0.52
CA LEU A 105 39.58 -19.86 -0.65
C LEU A 105 41.08 -19.51 -0.50
N PRO A 106 41.71 -18.84 -1.49
CA PRO A 106 43.11 -18.45 -1.36
C PRO A 106 43.32 -17.43 -0.23
N ASP A 107 44.30 -17.66 0.63
CA ASP A 107 44.65 -16.75 1.74
C ASP A 107 44.99 -15.32 1.28
N SER A 108 45.38 -15.14 0.02
CA SER A 108 45.68 -13.84 -0.59
C SER A 108 44.45 -12.99 -0.91
N GLU A 109 43.27 -13.58 -1.04
CA GLU A 109 42.06 -12.87 -1.46
C GLU A 109 41.26 -12.32 -0.28
N LEU A 110 41.30 -12.97 0.88
CA LEU A 110 40.57 -12.54 2.07
C LEU A 110 41.01 -11.15 2.58
N PRO A 111 42.31 -10.79 2.64
CA PRO A 111 42.74 -9.44 2.99
C PRO A 111 42.24 -8.37 2.02
N LYS A 112 42.29 -8.66 0.70
CA LYS A 112 41.78 -7.73 -0.32
C LYS A 112 40.28 -7.50 -0.15
N LEU A 113 39.51 -8.57 0.02
CA LEU A 113 38.07 -8.47 0.26
C LEU A 113 37.76 -7.64 1.51
N LYS A 114 38.50 -7.83 2.61
CA LYS A 114 38.34 -7.04 3.83
C LYS A 114 38.60 -5.55 3.59
N GLU A 115 39.64 -5.21 2.83
CA GLU A 115 39.96 -3.83 2.47
C GLU A 115 38.85 -3.20 1.63
N TYR A 116 38.41 -3.87 0.56
CA TYR A 116 37.30 -3.39 -0.27
C TYR A 116 35.99 -3.24 0.52
N ALA A 117 35.66 -4.21 1.36
CA ALA A 117 34.49 -4.15 2.21
C ALA A 117 34.58 -3.01 3.24
N GLY A 118 35.76 -2.75 3.82
CA GLY A 118 36.00 -1.60 4.70
C GLY A 118 35.73 -0.27 4.00
N ASN A 119 36.20 -0.11 2.77
CA ASN A 119 35.93 1.09 1.95
C ASN A 119 34.42 1.24 1.66
N LEU A 120 33.74 0.15 1.32
CA LEU A 120 32.30 0.15 1.07
C LEU A 120 31.51 0.52 2.34
N ILE A 121 31.85 -0.08 3.48
CA ILE A 121 31.23 0.24 4.78
C ILE A 121 31.42 1.72 5.10
N PHE A 122 32.62 2.27 4.91
CA PHE A 122 32.88 3.70 5.13
C PHE A 122 31.98 4.61 4.29
N ILE A 123 31.78 4.28 3.00
CA ILE A 123 30.86 5.03 2.12
C ILE A 123 29.42 4.93 2.64
N LEU A 124 28.96 3.74 3.00
CA LEU A 124 27.60 3.51 3.51
C LEU A 124 27.36 4.24 4.85
N GLU A 125 28.32 4.21 5.77
CA GLU A 125 28.25 4.94 7.04
C GLU A 125 28.20 6.46 6.83
N LYS A 126 28.94 6.98 5.85
CA LYS A 126 28.88 8.40 5.50
C LYS A 126 27.49 8.78 4.99
N GLN A 127 26.91 7.99 4.09
CA GLN A 127 25.56 8.24 3.58
C GLN A 127 24.50 8.14 4.67
N GLN A 128 24.60 7.12 5.53
CA GLN A 128 23.72 6.98 6.70
C GLN A 128 23.76 8.23 7.59
N LYS A 129 24.95 8.77 7.87
CA LYS A 129 25.09 9.99 8.68
C LYS A 129 24.46 11.21 8.01
N LEU A 130 24.64 11.38 6.70
CA LEU A 130 24.04 12.47 5.93
C LEU A 130 22.51 12.42 5.97
N LEU A 131 21.94 11.22 5.90
CA LEU A 131 20.51 11.01 6.00
C LEU A 131 19.98 11.28 7.41
N LEU A 132 20.67 10.82 8.45
CA LEU A 132 20.28 11.09 9.84
C LEU A 132 20.40 12.58 10.20
N ALA A 133 21.30 13.32 9.57
CA ALA A 133 21.39 14.77 9.74
C ALA A 133 20.10 15.50 9.31
N LYS A 134 19.33 14.91 8.37
CA LYS A 134 18.02 15.43 7.93
C LYS A 134 16.94 15.40 9.00
N LEU A 135 17.17 14.71 10.11
CA LEU A 135 16.25 14.77 11.25
C LEU A 135 16.29 16.15 11.93
N THR A 136 17.34 16.94 11.69
CA THR A 136 17.53 18.28 12.27
C THR A 136 17.72 19.39 11.22
N ASP A 137 18.40 19.09 10.12
CA ASP A 137 18.69 20.03 9.02
C ASP A 137 18.20 19.40 7.71
N ASP A 138 16.96 19.74 7.35
CA ASP A 138 16.16 19.02 6.37
C ASP A 138 15.94 19.88 5.11
N GLU A 139 16.88 19.79 4.16
CA GLU A 139 16.80 20.57 2.93
C GLU A 139 15.61 20.17 2.04
N ILE A 140 15.09 18.94 2.22
CA ILE A 140 13.92 18.45 1.49
C ILE A 140 12.67 19.13 2.06
N LEU A 141 12.55 19.22 3.38
CA LEU A 141 11.46 19.97 4.01
C LEU A 141 11.48 21.44 3.59
N ASP A 142 12.64 22.09 3.58
CA ASP A 142 12.80 23.48 3.13
C ASP A 142 12.38 23.66 1.66
N PHE A 143 12.72 22.70 0.80
CA PHE A 143 12.29 22.70 -0.60
C PHE A 143 10.76 22.60 -0.71
N VAL A 144 10.16 21.65 0.00
CA VAL A 144 8.71 21.42 -0.01
C VAL A 144 7.95 22.63 0.55
N GLU A 145 8.41 23.23 1.64
CA GLU A 145 7.83 24.46 2.21
C GLU A 145 7.78 25.58 1.17
N LYS A 146 8.92 25.85 0.52
CA LYS A 146 9.02 26.90 -0.52
C LYS A 146 8.14 26.60 -1.73
N LEU A 147 8.08 25.34 -2.15
CA LEU A 147 7.29 24.93 -3.32
C LEU A 147 5.79 25.19 -3.11
N PHE A 148 5.28 24.86 -1.91
CA PHE A 148 3.86 24.93 -1.56
C PHE A 148 3.44 26.16 -0.73
N ASP A 149 4.31 27.17 -0.59
CA ASP A 149 3.96 28.42 0.06
C ASP A 149 2.72 29.05 -0.61
N GLY A 150 1.68 29.28 0.19
CA GLY A 150 0.37 29.74 -0.27
C GLY A 150 -0.46 28.75 -1.11
N LYS A 151 0.02 27.51 -1.32
CA LYS A 151 -0.59 26.50 -2.23
C LYS A 151 -1.02 25.23 -1.52
N THR A 152 -1.16 25.29 -0.19
CA THR A 152 -1.67 24.19 0.63
C THR A 152 -3.18 24.35 0.85
N GLY A 153 -3.93 23.27 0.66
CA GLY A 153 -5.37 23.23 0.94
C GLY A 153 -5.69 23.47 2.42
N ARG A 154 -6.93 23.87 2.71
CA ARG A 154 -7.41 24.03 4.09
C ARG A 154 -7.87 22.69 4.66
N PRO A 155 -7.75 22.47 5.99
CA PRO A 155 -8.37 21.31 6.62
C PRO A 155 -9.89 21.35 6.44
N PHE A 156 -10.50 20.18 6.27
CA PHE A 156 -11.94 20.04 6.40
C PHE A 156 -12.37 20.18 7.86
N SER A 157 -13.59 20.68 8.08
CA SER A 157 -14.20 20.70 9.40
C SER A 157 -14.50 19.28 9.87
N ASN A 158 -14.67 19.10 11.18
CA ASN A 158 -15.02 17.79 11.73
C ASN A 158 -16.34 17.27 11.18
N GLU A 159 -17.33 18.14 10.97
CA GLU A 159 -18.61 17.79 10.37
C GLU A 159 -18.40 17.24 8.95
N LYS A 160 -17.55 17.89 8.16
CA LYS A 160 -17.24 17.44 6.80
C LYS A 160 -16.49 16.11 6.78
N LEU A 161 -15.58 15.90 7.74
CA LEU A 161 -14.90 14.61 7.90
C LEU A 161 -15.86 13.48 8.28
N ILE A 162 -16.86 13.75 9.14
CA ILE A 162 -17.92 12.79 9.48
C ILE A 162 -18.76 12.44 8.24
N GLU A 163 -19.13 13.43 7.43
CA GLU A 163 -19.84 13.20 6.17
C GLU A 163 -19.04 12.30 5.22
N ILE A 164 -17.76 12.64 4.99
CA ILE A 164 -16.86 11.88 4.12
C ILE A 164 -16.67 10.46 4.66
N ALA A 165 -16.54 10.28 5.97
CA ALA A 165 -16.41 8.96 6.59
C ALA A 165 -17.67 8.10 6.37
N LYS A 166 -18.85 8.71 6.48
CA LYS A 166 -20.12 8.01 6.23
C LYS A 166 -20.25 7.61 4.75
N GLU A 167 -19.95 8.53 3.83
CA GLU A 167 -19.89 8.24 2.39
C GLU A 167 -18.86 7.14 2.09
N GLY A 168 -17.68 7.23 2.72
CA GLY A 168 -16.59 6.29 2.54
C GLY A 168 -16.95 4.86 2.94
N GLU A 169 -17.71 4.68 4.02
CA GLU A 169 -18.20 3.35 4.41
C GLU A 169 -19.07 2.72 3.30
N GLU A 170 -19.99 3.49 2.72
CA GLU A 170 -20.83 3.01 1.60
C GLU A 170 -20.01 2.77 0.32
N ARG A 171 -19.08 3.68 0.00
CA ARG A 171 -18.20 3.55 -1.18
C ARG A 171 -17.31 2.31 -1.06
N TYR A 172 -16.72 2.07 0.10
CA TYR A 172 -15.78 0.97 0.31
C TYR A 172 -16.47 -0.39 0.27
N GLN A 173 -17.71 -0.48 0.79
CA GLN A 173 -18.54 -1.68 0.66
C GLN A 173 -18.88 -2.02 -0.80
N ARG A 174 -18.95 -1.01 -1.68
CA ARG A 174 -19.23 -1.16 -3.11
C ARG A 174 -17.98 -1.10 -3.99
N GLU A 175 -16.79 -1.14 -3.39
CA GLU A 175 -15.50 -1.00 -4.09
C GLU A 175 -15.46 0.23 -5.03
N THR A 176 -16.11 1.31 -4.62
CA THR A 176 -16.13 2.57 -5.38
C THR A 176 -14.86 3.36 -5.07
N PRO A 177 -14.01 3.66 -6.07
CA PRO A 177 -12.73 4.34 -5.87
C PRO A 177 -12.88 5.81 -5.45
N PRO A 178 -11.86 6.45 -4.85
CA PRO A 178 -10.61 5.87 -4.39
C PRO A 178 -10.68 5.48 -2.90
N GLY A 179 -9.70 4.70 -2.43
CA GLY A 179 -9.43 4.42 -1.03
C GLY A 179 -10.01 3.12 -0.48
N TYR A 180 -10.84 2.38 -1.23
CA TYR A 180 -11.47 1.16 -0.72
C TYR A 180 -10.46 0.05 -0.36
N LYS A 181 -9.25 0.09 -0.94
CA LYS A 181 -8.16 -0.83 -0.58
C LYS A 181 -7.61 -0.59 0.83
N ASP A 182 -7.86 0.58 1.39
CA ASP A 182 -7.41 0.96 2.74
C ASP A 182 -8.45 0.67 3.83
N ASN A 183 -9.56 -0.01 3.52
CA ASN A 183 -10.63 -0.30 4.48
C ASN A 183 -10.12 -1.07 5.73
N LYS A 184 -9.01 -1.81 5.61
CA LYS A 184 -8.38 -2.55 6.72
C LYS A 184 -7.50 -1.67 7.64
N LYS A 185 -7.22 -0.40 7.28
CA LYS A 185 -6.36 0.53 8.04
C LYS A 185 -7.13 1.22 9.17
N ASP A 186 -7.70 0.44 10.08
CA ASP A 186 -8.39 1.00 11.24
C ASP A 186 -7.39 1.45 12.33
N SER A 187 -7.69 2.52 13.05
CA SER A 187 -6.81 3.04 14.11
C SER A 187 -7.61 3.63 15.26
N LEU A 188 -7.37 3.12 16.46
CA LEU A 188 -7.96 3.62 17.71
C LEU A 188 -7.69 5.11 17.96
N ASN A 189 -6.61 5.66 17.38
CA ASN A 189 -6.18 7.04 17.59
C ASN A 189 -6.58 7.99 16.45
N ASP A 190 -7.03 7.47 15.30
CA ASP A 190 -7.45 8.29 14.16
C ASP A 190 -8.56 7.55 13.38
N PRO A 191 -9.85 7.83 13.68
CA PRO A 191 -10.98 7.14 13.06
C PRO A 191 -11.12 7.45 11.57
N TYR A 192 -10.39 8.46 11.05
CA TYR A 192 -10.43 8.83 9.65
C TYR A 192 -9.27 8.25 8.84
N ARG A 193 -8.36 7.48 9.48
CA ARG A 193 -7.15 6.96 8.84
C ARG A 193 -7.44 6.14 7.58
N LYS A 194 -8.46 5.26 7.62
CA LYS A 194 -8.85 4.46 6.45
C LYS A 194 -9.46 5.28 5.31
N TYR A 195 -9.86 6.52 5.57
CA TYR A 195 -10.45 7.45 4.60
C TYR A 195 -9.44 8.49 4.07
N GLY A 196 -8.14 8.33 4.34
CA GLY A 196 -7.10 9.28 3.91
C GLY A 196 -7.16 9.59 2.41
N ASP A 197 -7.11 8.55 1.57
CA ASP A 197 -7.21 8.66 0.10
C ASP A 197 -8.51 9.36 -0.35
N LEU A 198 -9.63 9.03 0.29
CA LEU A 198 -10.92 9.66 0.00
C LEU A 198 -10.95 11.14 0.40
N ILE A 199 -10.34 11.50 1.55
CA ILE A 199 -10.22 12.90 1.98
C ILE A 199 -9.34 13.68 0.98
N VAL A 200 -8.21 13.13 0.54
CA VAL A 200 -7.37 13.72 -0.52
C VAL A 200 -8.21 13.98 -1.77
N TRP A 201 -8.98 12.97 -2.20
CA TRP A 201 -9.86 13.07 -3.36
C TRP A 201 -10.89 14.21 -3.24
N HIS A 202 -11.61 14.30 -2.12
CA HIS A 202 -12.56 15.39 -1.89
C HIS A 202 -11.88 16.77 -1.86
N GLN A 203 -10.67 16.88 -1.30
CA GLN A 203 -9.94 18.15 -1.30
C GLN A 203 -9.49 18.57 -2.71
N ILE A 204 -9.12 17.61 -3.56
CA ILE A 204 -8.84 17.85 -4.97
C ILE A 204 -10.10 18.34 -5.70
N LEU A 205 -11.23 17.66 -5.51
CA LEU A 205 -12.51 18.04 -6.13
C LEU A 205 -12.96 19.45 -5.74
N GLU A 206 -12.91 19.78 -4.45
CA GLU A 206 -13.32 21.10 -3.96
C GLU A 206 -12.40 22.21 -4.48
N HIS A 207 -11.08 21.97 -4.50
CA HIS A 207 -10.12 22.92 -5.03
C HIS A 207 -10.32 23.16 -6.53
N ALA A 208 -10.50 22.10 -7.31
CA ALA A 208 -10.75 22.17 -8.75
C ALA A 208 -12.06 22.90 -9.08
N ALA A 209 -13.15 22.58 -8.36
CA ALA A 209 -14.44 23.24 -8.54
C ALA A 209 -14.37 24.74 -8.22
N THR A 210 -13.70 25.10 -7.11
CA THR A 210 -13.58 26.49 -6.66
C THR A 210 -12.80 27.36 -7.66
N HIS A 211 -11.77 26.81 -8.29
CA HIS A 211 -10.93 27.54 -9.23
C HIS A 211 -11.33 27.35 -10.70
N ALA A 212 -12.31 26.49 -10.98
CA ALA A 212 -12.68 26.05 -12.33
C ALA A 212 -11.46 25.62 -13.17
N LYS A 213 -10.62 24.75 -12.58
CA LYS A 213 -9.38 24.26 -13.20
C LYS A 213 -9.38 22.74 -13.30
N SER A 214 -8.80 22.26 -14.41
CA SER A 214 -8.46 20.84 -14.57
C SER A 214 -7.35 20.47 -13.59
N VAL A 215 -7.24 19.18 -13.25
CA VAL A 215 -6.23 18.68 -12.31
C VAL A 215 -5.48 17.51 -12.91
N ILE A 216 -4.15 17.55 -12.75
CA ILE A 216 -3.26 16.42 -12.88
C ILE A 216 -2.84 16.02 -11.46
N PHE A 217 -3.18 14.81 -11.03
CA PHE A 217 -2.77 14.29 -9.73
C PHE A 217 -1.53 13.39 -9.89
N ILE A 218 -0.47 13.69 -9.15
CA ILE A 218 0.79 12.96 -9.20
C ILE A 218 0.88 12.08 -7.96
N THR A 219 0.90 10.76 -8.16
CA THR A 219 0.99 9.76 -7.09
C THR A 219 1.70 8.51 -7.58
N ASP A 220 2.52 7.90 -6.72
CA ASP A 220 3.09 6.56 -6.95
C ASP A 220 2.28 5.45 -6.27
N ASP A 221 1.10 5.77 -5.73
CA ASP A 221 0.16 4.76 -5.24
C ASP A 221 -0.40 4.00 -6.45
N LYS A 222 -0.02 2.74 -6.59
CA LYS A 222 -0.41 1.87 -7.71
C LYS A 222 -1.53 0.90 -7.33
N LYS A 223 -2.29 1.20 -6.27
CA LYS A 223 -3.49 0.41 -5.94
C LYS A 223 -4.53 0.51 -7.07
N ASP A 224 -5.31 -0.57 -7.23
CA ASP A 224 -6.30 -0.72 -8.30
C ASP A 224 -7.55 0.19 -8.15
N ASP A 225 -7.67 0.88 -7.01
CA ASP A 225 -8.68 1.89 -6.72
C ASP A 225 -8.31 3.28 -7.26
N TRP A 226 -7.07 3.46 -7.72
CA TRP A 226 -6.64 4.67 -8.42
C TRP A 226 -6.49 4.45 -9.92
N TRP A 227 -6.02 3.27 -10.31
CA TRP A 227 -5.62 2.99 -11.69
C TRP A 227 -6.46 1.90 -12.35
N LEU A 228 -6.76 2.11 -13.64
CA LEU A 228 -7.22 1.06 -14.52
C LEU A 228 -6.01 0.27 -15.03
N GLU A 229 -5.91 -0.99 -14.62
CA GLU A 229 -4.85 -1.91 -15.05
C GLU A 229 -5.41 -3.08 -15.86
N GLN A 230 -4.67 -3.50 -16.88
CA GLN A 230 -4.98 -4.71 -17.65
C GLN A 230 -3.69 -5.46 -17.95
N SER A 231 -3.66 -6.77 -17.64
CA SER A 231 -2.52 -7.64 -17.94
C SER A 231 -1.17 -7.08 -17.42
N GLY A 232 -1.19 -6.50 -16.22
CA GLY A 232 -0.01 -5.90 -15.58
C GLY A 232 0.45 -4.58 -16.19
N LYS A 233 -0.38 -3.92 -17.01
CA LYS A 233 -0.11 -2.59 -17.56
C LYS A 233 -1.11 -1.58 -17.04
N THR A 234 -0.61 -0.50 -16.44
CA THR A 234 -1.38 0.69 -16.08
C THR A 234 -1.81 1.43 -17.36
N ILE A 235 -3.12 1.56 -17.58
CA ILE A 235 -3.69 2.15 -18.80
C ILE A 235 -4.01 3.63 -18.62
N ALA A 236 -4.74 3.96 -17.55
CA ALA A 236 -5.32 5.27 -17.27
C ALA A 236 -5.76 5.34 -15.79
N PRO A 237 -6.14 6.52 -15.27
CA PRO A 237 -6.95 6.59 -14.04
C PRO A 237 -8.21 5.73 -14.18
N ARG A 238 -8.79 5.33 -13.05
CA ARG A 238 -10.11 4.68 -13.04
C ARG A 238 -11.16 5.55 -13.76
N PRO A 239 -11.95 5.01 -14.71
CA PRO A 239 -13.00 5.76 -15.39
C PRO A 239 -13.96 6.47 -14.43
N GLU A 240 -14.27 5.83 -13.30
CA GLU A 240 -15.15 6.37 -12.25
C GLU A 240 -14.59 7.68 -11.65
N LEU A 241 -13.27 7.78 -11.49
CA LEU A 241 -12.63 9.01 -10.98
C LEU A 241 -12.72 10.14 -12.00
N ILE A 242 -12.49 9.84 -13.29
CA ILE A 242 -12.58 10.83 -14.37
C ILE A 242 -14.02 11.34 -14.50
N GLU A 243 -14.99 10.43 -14.45
CA GLU A 243 -16.42 10.74 -14.55
C GLU A 243 -16.89 11.56 -13.35
N GLU A 244 -16.62 11.11 -12.12
CA GLU A 244 -16.99 11.86 -10.90
C GLU A 244 -16.36 13.26 -10.89
N PHE A 245 -15.08 13.38 -11.24
CA PHE A 245 -14.40 14.65 -11.27
C PHE A 245 -15.06 15.61 -12.27
N HIS A 246 -15.31 15.15 -13.49
CA HIS A 246 -15.97 15.96 -14.50
C HIS A 246 -17.41 16.30 -14.11
N GLU A 247 -18.16 15.39 -13.51
CA GLU A 247 -19.52 15.64 -13.05
C GLU A 247 -19.57 16.76 -12.01
N LYS A 248 -18.67 16.71 -11.02
CA LYS A 248 -18.62 17.67 -9.90
C LYS A 248 -17.97 19.00 -10.26
N THR A 249 -17.00 19.03 -11.16
CA THR A 249 -16.20 20.24 -11.44
C THR A 249 -16.45 20.85 -12.83
N LYS A 250 -16.97 20.07 -13.77
CA LYS A 250 -17.00 20.37 -15.23
C LYS A 250 -15.60 20.57 -15.85
N GLN A 251 -14.56 20.08 -15.19
CA GLN A 251 -13.16 20.15 -15.62
C GLN A 251 -12.61 18.76 -15.96
N LYS A 252 -11.39 18.70 -16.49
CA LYS A 252 -10.72 17.44 -16.85
C LYS A 252 -9.82 16.96 -15.71
N PHE A 253 -9.64 15.65 -15.61
CA PHE A 253 -8.79 15.00 -14.63
C PHE A 253 -7.84 14.00 -15.30
N TRP A 254 -6.61 13.95 -14.80
CA TRP A 254 -5.65 12.91 -15.17
C TRP A 254 -4.69 12.59 -14.02
N MET A 255 -3.94 11.51 -14.16
CA MET A 255 -2.93 11.10 -13.18
C MET A 255 -1.61 10.71 -13.84
N TYR A 256 -0.52 10.96 -13.13
CA TYR A 256 0.80 10.44 -13.47
C TYR A 256 1.45 9.78 -12.25
N THR A 257 2.13 8.66 -12.48
CA THR A 257 3.20 8.19 -11.61
C THR A 257 4.41 9.11 -11.75
N VAL A 258 5.34 9.07 -10.79
CA VAL A 258 6.50 9.97 -10.77
C VAL A 258 7.38 9.78 -12.02
N ASP A 259 7.60 8.54 -12.45
CA ASP A 259 8.39 8.24 -13.66
C ASP A 259 7.75 8.86 -14.92
N ARG A 260 6.43 8.78 -15.04
CA ARG A 260 5.69 9.36 -16.16
C ARG A 260 5.67 10.87 -16.09
N PHE A 261 5.47 11.44 -14.91
CA PHE A 261 5.50 12.88 -14.72
C PHE A 261 6.84 13.48 -15.17
N ILE A 262 7.96 12.91 -14.72
CA ILE A 262 9.30 13.38 -15.10
C ILE A 262 9.53 13.23 -16.61
N GLN A 263 9.11 12.11 -17.22
CA GLN A 263 9.19 11.92 -18.67
C GLN A 263 8.39 12.97 -19.45
N GLU A 264 7.15 13.25 -19.03
CA GLU A 264 6.31 14.26 -19.70
C GLU A 264 6.84 15.68 -19.47
N SER A 265 7.31 16.00 -18.27
CA SER A 265 7.97 17.28 -17.96
C SER A 265 9.17 17.50 -18.88
N ALA A 266 10.03 16.50 -19.01
CA ALA A 266 11.21 16.56 -19.86
C ALA A 266 10.87 16.75 -21.35
N LYS A 267 9.85 16.05 -21.85
CA LYS A 267 9.36 16.23 -23.23
C LYS A 267 8.89 17.67 -23.47
N ILE A 268 8.16 18.24 -22.53
CA ILE A 268 7.59 19.59 -22.64
C ILE A 268 8.69 20.65 -22.52
N SER A 269 9.63 20.48 -21.59
CA SER A 269 10.79 21.36 -21.44
C SER A 269 11.88 21.14 -22.48
N LYS A 270 11.70 20.16 -23.39
CA LYS A 270 12.69 19.72 -24.39
C LYS A 270 14.04 19.35 -23.77
N SER A 271 14.00 18.83 -22.55
CA SER A 271 15.15 18.31 -21.84
C SER A 271 15.18 16.78 -21.93
N THR A 272 16.29 16.19 -21.50
CA THR A 272 16.48 14.74 -21.45
C THR A 272 16.65 14.31 -20.01
N VAL A 273 16.05 13.18 -19.66
CA VAL A 273 16.23 12.50 -18.37
C VAL A 273 16.91 11.18 -18.64
N SER A 274 17.85 10.80 -17.78
CA SER A 274 18.63 9.58 -17.98
C SER A 274 17.78 8.32 -17.70
N SER A 275 18.13 7.21 -18.33
CA SER A 275 17.47 5.92 -18.11
C SER A 275 17.61 5.46 -16.66
N GLU A 276 18.76 5.72 -16.05
CA GLU A 276 19.11 5.29 -14.69
C GLU A 276 18.20 5.95 -13.65
N VAL A 277 17.88 7.25 -13.83
CA VAL A 277 16.93 7.98 -12.98
C VAL A 277 15.54 7.35 -13.05
N ILE A 278 15.06 7.05 -14.26
CA ILE A 278 13.74 6.43 -14.47
C ILE A 278 13.70 5.02 -13.87
N GLU A 279 14.75 4.22 -14.06
CA GLU A 279 14.86 2.88 -13.49
C GLU A 279 14.86 2.91 -11.96
N GLU A 280 15.57 3.87 -11.35
CA GLU A 280 15.57 4.05 -9.89
C GLU A 280 14.16 4.40 -9.37
N ILE A 281 13.46 5.34 -10.01
CA ILE A 281 12.10 5.73 -9.62
C ILE A 281 11.15 4.54 -9.66
N ILE A 282 11.18 3.77 -10.77
CA ILE A 282 10.36 2.58 -10.93
C ILE A 282 10.68 1.55 -9.85
N LYS A 283 11.97 1.33 -9.57
CA LYS A 283 12.42 0.38 -8.54
C LYS A 283 11.94 0.78 -7.15
N VAL A 284 12.13 2.03 -6.73
CA VAL A 284 11.66 2.52 -5.43
C VAL A 284 10.14 2.38 -5.30
N SER A 285 9.40 2.72 -6.36
CA SER A 285 7.95 2.52 -6.41
C SER A 285 7.56 1.04 -6.23
N MET A 286 8.27 0.12 -6.90
CA MET A 286 8.05 -1.33 -6.75
C MET A 286 8.36 -1.83 -5.34
N ASP A 287 9.50 -1.44 -4.77
CA ASP A 287 9.94 -1.84 -3.42
C ASP A 287 8.93 -1.38 -2.35
N ILE A 288 8.39 -0.17 -2.48
CA ILE A 288 7.35 0.36 -1.57
C ILE A 288 6.07 -0.45 -1.71
N ASN A 289 5.60 -0.69 -2.92
CA ASN A 289 4.38 -1.45 -3.16
C ASN A 289 4.51 -2.90 -2.64
N GLU A 290 5.65 -3.55 -2.85
CA GLU A 290 5.92 -4.86 -2.25
C GLU A 290 5.92 -4.82 -0.72
N SER A 291 6.51 -3.78 -0.10
CA SER A 291 6.52 -3.65 1.35
C SER A 291 5.10 -3.48 1.91
N ASN A 292 4.26 -2.67 1.27
CA ASN A 292 2.86 -2.49 1.63
C ASN A 292 2.06 -3.80 1.48
N LEU A 293 2.32 -4.58 0.42
CA LEU A 293 1.71 -5.90 0.22
C LEU A 293 2.15 -6.90 1.30
N ARG A 294 3.39 -6.81 1.80
CA ARG A 294 3.88 -7.66 2.91
C ARG A 294 3.26 -7.28 4.27
N GLU A 295 2.80 -6.04 4.43
CA GLU A 295 2.07 -5.56 5.61
C GLU A 295 0.58 -5.94 5.59
N LEU A 296 0.01 -6.30 4.43
CA LEU A 296 -1.33 -6.88 4.37
C LEU A 296 -1.34 -8.25 5.09
N PRO A 297 -2.46 -8.60 5.77
CA PRO A 297 -2.54 -9.88 6.44
C PRO A 297 -2.33 -11.01 5.42
N SER A 298 -1.40 -11.92 5.74
CA SER A 298 -1.07 -13.06 4.88
C SER A 298 -2.23 -14.06 4.76
N ILE A 299 -3.25 -13.89 5.59
CA ILE A 299 -4.42 -14.74 5.74
C ILE A 299 -5.65 -13.82 5.77
N GLU A 300 -6.62 -14.10 4.92
CA GLU A 300 -7.95 -13.48 4.98
C GLU A 300 -8.97 -14.54 5.33
N VAL A 301 -9.96 -14.18 6.15
CA VAL A 301 -10.96 -15.12 6.64
C VAL A 301 -12.35 -14.57 6.33
N TYR A 302 -13.12 -15.36 5.60
CA TYR A 302 -14.51 -15.07 5.27
C TYR A 302 -15.40 -16.14 5.90
N GLN A 303 -16.58 -15.76 6.37
CA GLN A 303 -17.53 -16.67 6.99
C GLN A 303 -18.89 -16.48 6.32
N ASP A 304 -19.46 -17.59 5.85
CA ASP A 304 -20.75 -17.66 5.18
C ASP A 304 -21.68 -18.58 5.99
N PRO A 305 -22.44 -18.03 6.94
CA PRO A 305 -23.30 -18.81 7.83
C PRO A 305 -24.52 -19.37 7.09
N PHE A 306 -24.94 -20.58 7.45
CA PHE A 306 -26.21 -21.16 7.02
C PHE A 306 -27.37 -20.48 7.75
N ASP A 307 -28.50 -20.33 7.06
CA ASP A 307 -29.76 -19.92 7.69
C ASP A 307 -30.20 -21.00 8.69
N SER A 308 -30.09 -20.69 9.99
CA SER A 308 -30.57 -21.57 11.06
C SER A 308 -31.90 -21.03 11.64
N PRO A 309 -32.92 -21.89 11.79
CA PRO A 309 -34.19 -21.50 12.42
C PRO A 309 -34.14 -21.55 13.96
N VAL A 310 -33.03 -22.00 14.57
CA VAL A 310 -32.89 -22.16 16.03
C VAL A 310 -31.53 -21.62 16.49
N ASP A 311 -31.51 -20.90 17.62
CA ASP A 311 -30.31 -20.22 18.14
C ASP A 311 -29.28 -21.21 18.73
N GLU A 312 -29.74 -22.40 19.10
CA GLU A 312 -28.94 -23.48 19.71
C GLU A 312 -28.10 -24.27 18.69
N TRP A 313 -28.20 -23.94 17.40
CA TRP A 313 -27.39 -24.54 16.34
C TRP A 313 -26.94 -23.49 15.32
N GLN A 314 -25.66 -23.52 14.96
CA GLN A 314 -25.09 -22.67 13.91
C GLN A 314 -24.13 -23.48 13.04
N GLY A 315 -24.27 -23.37 11.72
CA GLY A 315 -23.35 -23.95 10.75
C GLY A 315 -23.03 -22.97 9.64
N GLY A 316 -22.06 -23.30 8.80
CA GLY A 316 -21.69 -22.48 7.65
C GLY A 316 -20.38 -22.87 7.03
N PHE A 317 -19.92 -22.07 6.09
CA PHE A 317 -18.58 -22.16 5.53
C PHE A 317 -17.64 -21.12 6.16
N LEU A 318 -16.41 -21.53 6.45
CA LEU A 318 -15.30 -20.65 6.77
C LEU A 318 -14.26 -20.77 5.64
N ILE A 319 -13.96 -19.68 4.96
CA ILE A 319 -12.97 -19.62 3.88
C ILE A 319 -11.73 -18.94 4.42
N VAL A 320 -10.62 -19.66 4.47
CA VAL A 320 -9.30 -19.14 4.83
C VAL A 320 -8.50 -18.97 3.55
N HIS A 321 -8.37 -17.73 3.08
CA HIS A 321 -7.62 -17.40 1.87
C HIS A 321 -6.16 -17.05 2.24
N LEU A 322 -5.20 -17.75 1.65
CA LEU A 322 -3.78 -17.49 1.83
C LEU A 322 -3.25 -16.70 0.64
N ASN A 323 -2.79 -15.47 0.90
CA ASN A 323 -2.26 -14.57 -0.13
C ASN A 323 -0.86 -15.01 -0.63
N ARG A 324 -0.18 -15.88 0.11
CA ARG A 324 1.14 -16.42 -0.22
C ARG A 324 1.36 -17.77 0.47
N PRO A 325 2.29 -18.61 -0.01
CA PRO A 325 2.59 -19.87 0.66
C PRO A 325 3.09 -19.68 2.09
N MET A 326 2.63 -20.51 3.03
CA MET A 326 2.99 -20.37 4.45
C MET A 326 2.94 -21.70 5.22
N ARG A 327 3.71 -21.79 6.32
CA ARG A 327 3.83 -23.06 7.07
C ARG A 327 2.59 -23.40 7.90
N TYR A 328 1.93 -22.38 8.41
CA TYR A 328 0.78 -22.48 9.30
C TYR A 328 -0.19 -21.37 8.95
N ALA A 329 -1.48 -21.65 9.02
CA ALA A 329 -2.51 -20.64 8.92
C ALA A 329 -3.60 -20.89 9.97
N THR A 330 -4.26 -19.83 10.42
CA THR A 330 -5.39 -19.92 11.35
C THR A 330 -6.53 -19.07 10.81
N GLY A 331 -7.70 -19.67 10.66
CA GLY A 331 -8.96 -18.96 10.44
C GLY A 331 -9.77 -18.89 11.73
N THR A 332 -10.33 -17.72 12.03
CA THR A 332 -11.23 -17.53 13.18
C THR A 332 -12.62 -17.20 12.67
N GLY A 333 -13.61 -18.03 13.04
CA GLY A 333 -15.02 -17.75 12.82
C GLY A 333 -15.71 -17.29 14.10
N LYS A 334 -16.85 -16.61 13.96
CA LYS A 334 -17.64 -16.08 15.08
C LYS A 334 -19.07 -16.60 15.03
N PHE A 335 -19.67 -16.80 16.20
CA PHE A 335 -21.08 -17.17 16.33
C PHE A 335 -21.96 -15.93 16.50
N HIS A 336 -23.04 -15.88 15.75
CA HIS A 336 -24.05 -14.84 15.83
C HIS A 336 -25.45 -15.46 15.69
N PRO A 337 -26.26 -15.47 16.77
CA PRO A 337 -25.97 -14.97 18.11
C PRO A 337 -24.85 -15.76 18.82
N LYS A 338 -24.31 -15.23 19.92
CA LYS A 338 -23.36 -16.01 20.74
C LYS A 338 -24.11 -17.15 21.46
N PHE A 339 -23.44 -18.26 21.68
CA PHE A 339 -23.98 -19.35 22.51
C PHE A 339 -24.03 -18.94 24.00
N SER A 340 -24.91 -19.59 24.74
CA SER A 340 -25.06 -19.50 26.19
C SER A 340 -24.00 -20.33 26.91
N THR A 341 -23.67 -21.51 26.39
CA THR A 341 -22.57 -22.37 26.87
C THR A 341 -21.54 -22.61 25.78
N ILE A 342 -20.42 -23.26 26.09
CA ILE A 342 -19.43 -23.61 25.06
C ILE A 342 -20.06 -24.73 24.21
N PRO A 343 -20.33 -24.49 22.91
CA PRO A 343 -21.03 -25.46 22.08
C PRO A 343 -20.13 -26.65 21.77
N GLU A 344 -20.75 -27.80 21.48
CA GLU A 344 -20.06 -28.87 20.76
C GLU A 344 -19.78 -28.38 19.34
N PHE A 345 -18.50 -28.43 18.94
CA PHE A 345 -18.02 -27.78 17.72
C PHE A 345 -17.26 -28.75 16.84
N ASN A 346 -17.60 -28.78 15.55
CA ASN A 346 -16.98 -29.64 14.55
C ASN A 346 -16.62 -28.85 13.30
N VAL A 347 -15.51 -29.23 12.67
CA VAL A 347 -15.05 -28.64 11.40
C VAL A 347 -14.57 -29.72 10.46
N LYS A 348 -14.89 -29.56 9.18
CA LYS A 348 -14.43 -30.42 8.10
C LYS A 348 -13.83 -29.59 6.97
N LEU A 349 -12.68 -30.03 6.45
CA LEU A 349 -12.11 -29.46 5.22
C LEU A 349 -12.96 -29.88 4.01
N VAL A 350 -13.51 -28.90 3.30
CA VAL A 350 -14.35 -29.08 2.10
C VAL A 350 -13.50 -28.99 0.85
N ASP A 351 -12.65 -27.97 0.75
CA ASP A 351 -11.82 -27.74 -0.43
C ASP A 351 -10.48 -27.09 -0.08
N SER A 352 -9.48 -27.30 -0.93
CA SER A 352 -8.13 -26.74 -0.78
C SER A 352 -7.45 -26.60 -2.15
N PRO A 353 -6.34 -25.84 -2.26
CA PRO A 353 -5.57 -25.73 -3.49
C PRO A 353 -4.88 -27.03 -3.95
N TYR A 354 -4.90 -28.09 -3.13
CA TYR A 354 -4.32 -29.39 -3.46
C TYR A 354 -5.36 -30.34 -4.04
N GLU A 355 -4.97 -31.11 -5.05
CA GLU A 355 -5.76 -32.25 -5.54
C GLU A 355 -5.94 -33.34 -4.45
N ASP A 356 -4.90 -33.59 -3.65
CA ASP A 356 -4.97 -34.48 -2.49
C ASP A 356 -5.23 -33.71 -1.18
N LYS A 357 -6.47 -33.83 -0.68
CA LYS A 357 -6.91 -33.19 0.56
C LYS A 357 -6.16 -33.70 1.81
N ASN A 358 -5.47 -34.83 1.73
CA ASN A 358 -4.65 -35.34 2.85
C ASN A 358 -3.36 -34.55 3.07
N MET A 359 -2.99 -33.67 2.14
CA MET A 359 -1.81 -32.78 2.28
C MET A 359 -1.98 -31.75 3.40
N VAL A 360 -3.23 -31.44 3.77
CA VAL A 360 -3.56 -30.47 4.81
C VAL A 360 -3.92 -31.21 6.10
N THR A 361 -3.18 -30.94 7.16
CA THR A 361 -3.54 -31.29 8.53
C THR A 361 -4.42 -30.18 9.11
N LEU A 362 -5.60 -30.58 9.56
CA LEU A 362 -6.60 -29.74 10.19
C LEU A 362 -6.61 -29.99 11.70
N SER A 363 -6.58 -28.94 12.49
CA SER A 363 -6.97 -28.98 13.91
C SER A 363 -7.87 -27.79 14.21
N PHE A 364 -8.82 -27.94 15.12
CA PHE A 364 -9.80 -26.89 15.40
C PHE A 364 -10.19 -26.91 16.87
N GLY A 365 -10.75 -25.79 17.35
CA GLY A 365 -11.19 -25.68 18.74
C GLY A 365 -12.16 -24.53 18.95
N CYS A 366 -13.10 -24.76 19.85
CA CYS A 366 -14.08 -23.79 20.33
C CYS A 366 -13.96 -23.70 21.85
N GLY A 367 -13.16 -22.73 22.32
CA GLY A 367 -12.89 -22.54 23.76
C GLY A 367 -13.75 -21.47 24.42
N THR A 368 -14.62 -20.80 23.64
CA THR A 368 -15.51 -19.75 24.11
C THR A 368 -16.91 -19.96 23.55
N THR A 369 -17.88 -19.15 24.00
CA THR A 369 -19.24 -19.16 23.45
C THR A 369 -19.41 -18.23 22.23
N ARG A 370 -18.33 -17.58 21.78
CA ARG A 370 -18.38 -16.46 20.80
C ARG A 370 -17.66 -16.76 19.50
N ASP A 371 -16.63 -17.58 19.54
CA ASP A 371 -15.73 -17.80 18.41
C ASP A 371 -15.12 -19.20 18.43
N PHE A 372 -14.60 -19.57 17.27
CA PHE A 372 -13.90 -20.81 17.04
C PHE A 372 -12.68 -20.58 16.16
N ASN A 373 -11.69 -21.47 16.27
CA ASN A 373 -10.46 -21.40 15.50
C ASN A 373 -10.26 -22.67 14.69
N VAL A 374 -9.78 -22.48 13.46
CA VAL A 374 -9.42 -23.52 12.52
C VAL A 374 -7.95 -23.34 12.16
N HIS A 375 -7.11 -24.29 12.53
CA HIS A 375 -5.67 -24.26 12.31
C HIS A 375 -5.30 -25.23 11.18
N LEU A 376 -4.53 -24.71 10.23
CA LEU A 376 -4.04 -25.40 9.07
C LEU A 376 -2.53 -25.59 9.16
N ARG A 377 -2.07 -26.75 8.73
CA ARG A 377 -0.66 -27.06 8.55
C ARG A 377 -0.50 -28.03 7.37
N ALA A 378 0.48 -27.83 6.49
CA ALA A 378 0.84 -28.87 5.52
C ALA A 378 1.68 -29.97 6.20
N ARG A 379 1.49 -31.24 5.81
CA ARG A 379 2.19 -32.37 6.46
C ARG A 379 3.71 -32.27 6.35
N ASP A 380 4.22 -31.99 5.15
CA ASP A 380 5.67 -32.04 4.85
C ASP A 380 6.17 -30.83 4.02
N THR A 381 5.35 -29.80 3.84
CA THR A 381 5.64 -28.65 2.96
C THR A 381 5.09 -27.32 3.54
N PHE A 382 4.88 -26.32 2.67
CA PHE A 382 4.10 -25.10 2.95
C PHE A 382 2.68 -25.30 2.42
N LEU A 383 1.69 -24.68 3.07
CA LEU A 383 0.37 -24.44 2.49
C LEU A 383 0.55 -23.55 1.26
N GLU A 384 -0.02 -23.92 0.11
CA GLU A 384 -0.03 -23.12 -1.10
C GLU A 384 -0.92 -21.88 -0.96
N ALA A 385 -0.66 -20.86 -1.79
CA ALA A 385 -1.57 -19.72 -1.89
C ALA A 385 -2.93 -20.17 -2.48
N GLY A 386 -4.02 -19.59 -2.00
CA GLY A 386 -5.38 -19.91 -2.44
C GLY A 386 -6.38 -20.14 -1.31
N ASN A 387 -7.56 -20.63 -1.67
CA ASN A 387 -8.68 -20.83 -0.75
C ASN A 387 -8.63 -22.20 -0.08
N TYR A 388 -8.75 -22.19 1.26
CA TYR A 388 -9.05 -23.37 2.05
C TYR A 388 -10.45 -23.21 2.63
N ILE A 389 -11.37 -24.07 2.22
CA ILE A 389 -12.79 -23.96 2.56
C ILE A 389 -13.12 -25.01 3.60
N PHE A 390 -13.73 -24.59 4.70
CA PHE A 390 -14.16 -25.44 5.81
C PHE A 390 -15.66 -25.34 5.98
N GLU A 391 -16.30 -26.46 6.24
CA GLU A 391 -17.67 -26.50 6.76
C GLU A 391 -17.57 -26.65 8.28
N TYR A 392 -18.25 -25.77 9.02
CA TYR A 392 -18.30 -25.82 10.47
C TYR A 392 -19.73 -26.03 10.95
N THR A 393 -19.87 -26.71 12.09
CA THR A 393 -21.12 -26.85 12.82
C THR A 393 -20.89 -26.70 14.32
N ALA A 394 -21.83 -26.06 15.00
CA ALA A 394 -21.82 -25.81 16.43
C ALA A 394 -23.22 -26.04 17.01
N SER A 395 -23.32 -26.75 18.14
CA SER A 395 -24.60 -26.98 18.82
C SER A 395 -24.47 -27.00 20.34
N GLU A 396 -25.48 -26.50 21.04
CA GLU A 396 -25.57 -26.66 22.50
C GLU A 396 -26.09 -28.05 22.88
N SER A 397 -25.45 -28.67 23.87
CA SER A 397 -25.95 -29.92 24.46
C SER A 397 -27.22 -29.61 25.25
N ILE A 398 -28.37 -30.15 24.82
CA ILE A 398 -29.57 -30.17 25.65
C ILE A 398 -29.39 -31.31 26.65
N GLU A 399 -29.07 -30.99 27.91
CA GLU A 399 -29.24 -31.96 29.00
C GLU A 399 -30.74 -32.27 29.10
N VAL A 400 -31.14 -33.44 28.61
CA VAL A 400 -32.47 -33.98 28.87
C VAL A 400 -32.45 -34.47 30.32
N GLU A 401 -33.06 -33.71 31.24
CA GLU A 401 -33.39 -34.21 32.58
C GLU A 401 -34.31 -35.44 32.42
N GLU A 402 -33.74 -36.64 32.56
CA GLU A 402 -34.53 -37.85 32.77
C GLU A 402 -35.26 -37.73 34.12
N LYS A 403 -36.59 -37.73 34.05
CA LYS A 403 -37.53 -37.63 35.18
C LYS A 403 -37.53 -38.84 36.11
#